data_AF-A0A0B2UIZ8-F1
#
_entry.id   AF-A0A0B2UIZ8-F1
#
_cell.length_a   1.000
_cell.length_b   1.000
_cell.length_c   1.000
_cell.angle_alpha   90.00
_cell.angle_beta   90.00
_cell.angle_gamma   90.00
#
_symmetry.space_group_name_H-M   'P 1'
#
loop_
_entity.id
_entity.type
_entity.pdbx_description
1 polymer ?
#
loop_
_entity_poly.entity_id
_entity_poly.type
_entity_poly.pdbx_seq_one_letter_code
_entity_poly.pdbx_strand_id
1 'polypeptide(L)'
;MGTVFSRSDPLRQSLMKLEEQISRKEKKLKRIRILEGRLMMRSSVISIIVVAVCVLYSYAEEQSLLLVAVGSGFLCYSASYFVKYLYRMKIMRIETELEEMRDAQKEKIDMLKKEESFDAAKRLIDRYECESERRSYFEGVKQRKKRMMDSMADIVLGDDPGSMYALICKKCSYHNGLVHPSEYDLNEFYCYNCNELNTRNALKSANVKSTDGK
;
A
#
# COMPACT_ATOMS: atom_id res chain seq x y z
N MET A 1 3.16 -18.58 -0.08
CA MET A 1 3.29 -17.29 0.62
C MET A 1 3.82 -16.27 -0.38
N GLY A 2 2.92 -15.43 -0.91
CA GLY A 2 3.18 -14.61 -2.09
C GLY A 2 3.77 -13.23 -1.78
N THR A 3 4.73 -12.83 -2.59
CA THR A 3 5.44 -11.56 -2.62
C THR A 3 4.55 -10.41 -3.13
N VAL A 4 3.55 -9.99 -2.35
CA VAL A 4 2.65 -8.88 -2.73
C VAL A 4 3.27 -7.50 -2.45
N PHE A 5 4.27 -7.42 -1.57
CA PHE A 5 4.85 -6.14 -1.11
C PHE A 5 6.04 -5.61 -1.93
N SER A 6 6.58 -6.36 -2.89
CA SER A 6 7.83 -5.95 -3.57
C SER A 6 7.66 -4.75 -4.52
N ARG A 7 6.44 -4.42 -4.96
CA ARG A 7 6.20 -3.31 -5.92
C ARG A 7 5.93 -1.96 -5.24
N SER A 8 5.45 -1.96 -4.00
CA SER A 8 5.24 -0.75 -3.20
C SER A 8 6.57 -0.12 -2.75
N ASP A 9 7.59 -0.92 -2.48
CA ASP A 9 8.91 -0.44 -2.04
C ASP A 9 9.66 0.41 -3.08
N PRO A 10 9.81 -0.01 -4.37
CA PRO A 10 10.48 0.82 -5.38
C PRO A 10 9.68 2.09 -5.72
N LEU A 11 8.36 2.03 -5.63
CA LEU A 11 7.48 3.16 -5.89
C LEU A 11 7.57 4.21 -4.77
N ARG A 12 7.52 3.78 -3.51
CA ARG A 12 7.73 4.65 -2.34
C ARG A 12 9.08 5.35 -2.43
N GLN A 13 10.11 4.62 -2.86
CA GLN A 13 11.44 5.18 -3.10
C GLN A 13 11.43 6.23 -4.21
N SER A 14 10.63 6.06 -5.27
CA SER A 14 10.49 7.05 -6.34
C SER A 14 9.78 8.34 -5.87
N LEU A 15 8.73 8.21 -5.07
CA LEU A 15 8.01 9.35 -4.49
C LEU A 15 8.90 10.13 -3.50
N MET A 16 9.64 9.41 -2.66
CA MET A 16 10.63 10.01 -1.75
C MET A 16 11.72 10.78 -2.52
N LYS A 17 12.21 10.24 -3.64
CA LYS A 17 13.18 10.94 -4.51
C LYS A 17 12.60 12.23 -5.08
N LEU A 18 11.36 12.21 -5.57
CA LEU A 18 10.68 13.42 -6.07
C LEU A 18 10.50 14.46 -4.97
N GLU A 19 10.03 14.04 -3.79
CA GLU A 19 9.85 14.91 -2.63
C GLU A 19 11.18 15.57 -2.20
N GLU A 20 12.26 14.80 -2.17
CA GLU A 20 13.59 15.33 -1.85
C GLU A 20 14.08 16.33 -2.92
N GLN A 21 13.79 16.08 -4.21
CA GLN A 21 14.11 17.01 -5.30
C GLN A 21 13.32 18.31 -5.19
N ILE A 22 12.02 18.23 -4.91
CA ILE A 22 11.14 19.39 -4.67
C ILE A 22 11.69 20.20 -3.50
N SER A 23 11.91 19.56 -2.34
CA SER A 23 12.45 20.23 -1.14
C SER A 23 13.80 20.91 -1.41
N ARG A 24 14.69 20.27 -2.18
CA ARG A 24 15.96 20.87 -2.60
C ARG A 24 15.78 22.10 -3.48
N LYS A 25 14.87 22.06 -4.46
CA LYS A 25 14.58 23.25 -5.32
C LYS A 25 13.90 24.36 -4.53
N GLU A 26 12.97 24.05 -3.64
CA GLU A 26 12.32 25.04 -2.75
C GLU A 26 13.34 25.76 -1.87
N LYS A 27 14.26 25.01 -1.25
CA LYS A 27 15.36 25.60 -0.46
C LYS A 27 16.28 26.48 -1.33
N LYS A 28 16.58 26.07 -2.56
CA LYS A 28 17.36 26.89 -3.51
C LYS A 28 16.61 28.17 -3.88
N LEU A 29 15.32 28.08 -4.20
CA LEU A 29 14.47 29.22 -4.53
C LEU A 29 14.39 30.22 -3.37
N LYS A 30 14.16 29.73 -2.15
CA LYS A 30 14.12 30.56 -0.93
C LYS A 30 15.46 31.27 -0.70
N ARG A 31 16.59 30.58 -0.88
CA ARG A 31 17.93 31.20 -0.79
C ARG A 31 18.12 32.29 -1.84
N ILE A 32 17.68 32.08 -3.07
CA ILE A 32 17.78 33.07 -4.15
C ILE A 32 16.93 34.31 -3.83
N ARG A 33 15.68 34.16 -3.38
CA ARG A 33 14.82 35.30 -3.00
C ARG A 33 15.41 36.13 -1.86
N ILE A 34 15.99 35.48 -0.85
CA ILE A 34 16.67 36.18 0.26
C ILE A 34 17.92 36.92 -0.25
N LEU A 35 18.67 36.31 -1.16
CA LEU A 35 19.85 36.94 -1.76
C LEU A 35 19.46 38.14 -2.63
N GLU A 36 18.42 38.01 -3.44
CA GLU A 36 17.84 39.08 -4.25
C GLU A 36 17.43 40.26 -3.37
N GLY A 37 16.68 40.02 -2.28
CA GLY A 37 16.28 41.08 -1.35
C GLY A 37 17.47 41.82 -0.74
N ARG A 38 18.51 41.08 -0.31
CA ARG A 38 19.76 41.69 0.21
C ARG A 38 20.51 42.48 -0.86
N LEU A 39 20.58 41.96 -2.07
CA LEU A 39 21.26 42.61 -3.20
C LEU A 39 20.51 43.89 -3.62
N MET A 40 19.18 43.84 -3.69
CA MET A 40 18.34 45.01 -3.96
C MET A 40 18.58 46.10 -2.92
N MET A 41 18.50 45.78 -1.62
CA MET A 41 18.73 46.75 -0.55
C MET A 41 20.13 47.38 -0.64
N ARG A 42 21.18 46.58 -0.86
CA ARG A 42 22.55 47.10 -1.04
C ARG A 42 22.68 47.99 -2.27
N SER A 43 22.11 47.58 -3.40
CA SER A 43 22.17 48.34 -4.66
C SER A 43 21.44 49.69 -4.56
N SER A 44 20.30 49.74 -3.88
CA SER A 44 19.55 50.98 -3.65
C SER A 44 20.34 51.96 -2.78
N VAL A 45 20.98 51.46 -1.70
CA VAL A 45 21.83 52.29 -0.83
C VAL A 45 23.03 52.84 -1.61
N ILE A 46 23.71 52.01 -2.40
CA ILE A 46 24.85 52.43 -3.24
C ILE A 46 24.40 53.48 -4.26
N SER A 47 23.26 53.28 -4.93
CA SER A 47 22.73 54.26 -5.90
C SER A 47 22.46 55.62 -5.26
N ILE A 48 21.90 55.65 -4.04
CA ILE A 48 21.64 56.90 -3.30
C ILE A 48 22.96 57.60 -2.96
N ILE A 49 23.97 56.85 -2.49
CA ILE A 49 25.30 57.39 -2.18
C ILE A 49 25.98 57.97 -3.43
N VAL A 50 25.95 57.25 -4.55
CA VAL A 50 26.54 57.71 -5.82
C VAL A 50 25.90 59.02 -6.28
N VAL A 51 24.56 59.08 -6.29
CA VAL A 51 23.84 60.31 -6.67
C VAL A 51 24.18 61.47 -5.72
N ALA A 52 24.22 61.22 -4.40
CA ALA A 52 24.59 62.24 -3.42
C ALA A 52 26.02 62.79 -3.65
N VAL A 53 26.99 61.91 -3.89
CA VAL A 53 28.38 62.30 -4.18
C VAL A 53 28.48 63.08 -5.49
N CYS A 54 27.79 62.63 -6.55
CA CYS A 54 27.76 63.34 -7.84
C CYS A 54 27.18 64.76 -7.71
N VAL A 55 26.13 64.93 -6.89
CA VAL A 55 25.54 66.24 -6.61
C VAL A 55 26.51 67.14 -5.84
N LEU A 56 27.20 66.62 -4.82
CA LEU A 56 28.20 67.38 -4.06
C LEU A 56 29.38 67.83 -4.92
N TYR A 57 29.90 66.95 -5.79
CA TYR A 57 30.99 67.30 -6.72
C TYR A 57 30.56 68.38 -7.72
N SER A 58 29.36 68.22 -8.31
CA SER A 58 28.82 69.18 -9.27
C SER A 58 28.57 70.56 -8.66
N TYR A 59 28.26 70.63 -7.36
CA TYR A 59 28.14 71.89 -6.62
C TYR A 59 29.50 72.59 -6.43
N ALA A 60 30.58 71.83 -6.24
CA ALA A 60 31.91 72.39 -6.02
C ALA A 60 32.56 72.95 -7.30
N GLU A 61 32.21 72.41 -8.47
CA GLU A 61 32.91 72.67 -9.73
C GLU A 61 32.11 73.55 -10.72
N GLU A 62 31.00 74.17 -10.27
CA GLU A 62 30.07 75.01 -11.06
C GLU A 62 29.57 74.39 -12.39
N GLN A 63 29.65 73.07 -12.50
CA GLN A 63 29.24 72.33 -13.69
C GLN A 63 27.71 72.18 -13.75
N SER A 64 27.16 71.77 -14.91
CA SER A 64 25.71 71.58 -15.08
C SER A 64 25.15 70.45 -14.20
N LEU A 65 24.79 70.77 -12.95
CA LEU A 65 24.27 69.91 -11.89
C LEU A 65 23.22 68.90 -12.39
N LEU A 66 22.31 69.38 -13.23
CA LEU A 66 21.14 68.63 -13.69
C LEU A 66 21.55 67.48 -14.62
N LEU A 67 22.49 67.69 -15.52
CA LEU A 67 22.94 66.66 -16.48
C LEU A 67 23.67 65.51 -15.77
N VAL A 68 24.57 65.84 -14.83
CA VAL A 68 25.39 64.85 -14.12
C VAL A 68 24.55 64.06 -13.11
N ALA A 69 23.67 64.73 -12.36
CA ALA A 69 22.81 64.08 -11.38
C ALA A 69 21.73 63.21 -12.06
N VAL A 70 21.08 63.70 -13.12
CA VAL A 70 20.05 62.93 -13.84
C VAL A 70 20.66 61.78 -14.62
N GLY A 71 21.80 62.00 -15.28
CA GLY A 71 22.51 60.95 -16.03
C GLY A 71 22.97 59.80 -15.13
N SER A 72 23.61 60.11 -13.99
CA SER A 72 24.06 59.11 -13.02
C SER A 72 22.88 58.38 -12.36
N GLY A 73 21.81 59.10 -12.00
CA GLY A 73 20.58 58.49 -11.46
C GLY A 73 19.92 57.54 -12.45
N PHE A 74 19.83 57.93 -13.73
CA PHE A 74 19.25 57.08 -14.79
C PHE A 74 20.09 55.83 -15.05
N LEU A 75 21.42 55.96 -15.10
CA LEU A 75 22.34 54.82 -15.25
C LEU A 75 22.23 53.85 -14.08
N CYS A 76 22.19 54.34 -12.84
CA CYS A 76 21.99 53.47 -11.67
C CYS A 76 20.62 52.80 -11.67
N TYR A 77 19.54 53.53 -11.97
CA TYR A 77 18.20 52.98 -12.03
C TYR A 77 18.05 51.89 -13.10
N SER A 78 18.55 52.14 -14.31
CA SER A 78 18.50 51.18 -15.42
C SER A 78 19.33 49.92 -15.13
N ALA A 79 20.53 50.05 -14.56
CA ALA A 79 21.33 48.92 -14.13
C ALA A 79 20.63 48.09 -13.05
N SER A 80 20.06 48.74 -12.01
CA SER A 80 19.28 48.06 -10.98
C SER A 80 18.04 47.38 -11.55
N TYR A 81 17.32 48.02 -12.48
CA TYR A 81 16.16 47.45 -13.15
C TYR A 81 16.53 46.18 -13.92
N PHE A 82 17.64 46.22 -14.67
CA PHE A 82 18.12 45.09 -15.44
C PHE A 82 18.48 43.90 -14.54
N VAL A 83 19.19 44.14 -13.43
CA VAL A 83 19.49 43.09 -12.44
C VAL A 83 18.20 42.46 -11.90
N LYS A 84 17.22 43.27 -11.49
CA LYS A 84 15.91 42.78 -11.02
C LYS A 84 15.20 41.95 -12.08
N TYR A 85 15.24 42.38 -13.34
CA TYR A 85 14.66 41.65 -14.46
C TYR A 85 15.30 40.26 -14.63
N LEU A 86 16.63 40.16 -14.58
CA LEU A 86 17.33 38.89 -14.66
C LEU A 86 16.98 37.94 -13.51
N TYR A 87 16.92 38.45 -12.26
CA TYR A 87 16.51 37.64 -11.11
C TYR A 87 15.05 37.20 -11.22
N ARG A 88 14.14 38.08 -11.64
CA ARG A 88 12.73 37.74 -11.89
C ARG A 88 12.63 36.62 -12.92
N MET A 89 13.31 36.72 -14.07
CA MET A 89 13.28 35.66 -15.08
C MET A 89 13.78 34.32 -14.56
N LYS A 90 14.86 34.34 -13.76
CA LYS A 90 15.43 33.13 -13.17
C LYS A 90 14.50 32.50 -12.13
N ILE A 91 13.87 33.32 -11.29
CA ILE A 91 12.92 32.90 -10.27
C ILE A 91 11.69 32.27 -10.91
N MET A 92 11.12 32.92 -11.94
CA MET A 92 9.98 32.41 -12.69
C MET A 92 10.29 31.04 -13.30
N ARG A 93 11.45 30.86 -13.93
CA ARG A 93 11.85 29.55 -14.50
C ARG A 93 11.91 28.45 -13.44
N ILE A 94 12.52 28.75 -12.29
CA ILE A 94 12.65 27.77 -11.20
C ILE A 94 11.27 27.45 -10.59
N GLU A 95 10.39 28.43 -10.48
CA GLU A 95 9.02 28.25 -9.99
C GLU A 95 8.20 27.37 -10.91
N THR A 96 8.23 27.61 -12.22
CA THR A 96 7.56 26.77 -13.21
C THR A 96 8.08 25.33 -13.16
N GLU A 97 9.40 25.13 -13.13
CA GLU A 97 9.97 23.78 -12.99
C GLU A 97 9.59 23.08 -11.67
N LEU A 98 9.26 23.85 -10.63
CA LEU A 98 8.87 23.32 -9.32
C LEU A 98 7.41 22.90 -9.30
N GLU A 99 6.57 23.70 -9.97
CA GLU A 99 5.16 23.39 -10.22
C GLU A 99 5.02 22.13 -11.07
N GLU A 100 5.77 22.01 -12.16
CA GLU A 100 5.80 20.80 -13.01
C GLU A 100 6.15 19.53 -12.22
N MET A 101 7.12 19.59 -11.30
CA MET A 101 7.48 18.44 -10.46
C MET A 101 6.37 18.07 -9.47
N ARG A 102 5.64 19.06 -8.94
CA ARG A 102 4.51 18.83 -8.02
C ARG A 102 3.32 18.23 -8.78
N ASP A 103 3.06 18.69 -9.99
CA ASP A 103 2.01 18.15 -10.84
C ASP A 103 2.34 16.71 -11.26
N ALA A 104 3.59 16.43 -11.65
CA ALA A 104 4.04 15.06 -11.93
C ALA A 104 3.93 14.14 -10.71
N GLN A 105 4.15 14.66 -9.49
CA GLN A 105 3.93 13.90 -8.26
C GLN A 105 2.44 13.62 -8.04
N LYS A 106 1.57 14.61 -8.23
CA LYS A 106 0.12 14.49 -8.07
C LYS A 106 -0.47 13.51 -9.09
N GLU A 107 -0.06 13.61 -10.35
CA GLU A 107 -0.49 12.71 -11.42
C GLU A 107 -0.15 11.25 -11.09
N LYS A 108 1.08 10.97 -10.65
CA LYS A 108 1.47 9.62 -10.21
C LYS A 108 0.60 9.11 -9.06
N ILE A 109 0.29 9.95 -8.09
CA ILE A 109 -0.58 9.58 -6.97
C ILE A 109 -2.02 9.29 -7.46
N ASP A 110 -2.54 10.09 -8.39
CA ASP A 110 -3.89 9.92 -8.90
C ASP A 110 -4.03 8.70 -9.82
N MET A 111 -2.99 8.35 -10.59
CA MET A 111 -2.92 7.08 -11.31
C MET A 111 -2.98 5.89 -10.35
N LEU A 112 -2.24 5.94 -9.24
CA LEU A 112 -2.23 4.87 -8.24
C LEU A 112 -3.58 4.70 -7.56
N LYS A 113 -4.27 5.80 -7.22
CA LYS A 113 -5.62 5.70 -6.64
C LYS A 113 -6.61 5.03 -7.60
N LYS A 114 -6.48 5.26 -8.91
CA LYS A 114 -7.32 4.61 -9.93
C LYS A 114 -7.00 3.12 -10.05
N GLU A 115 -5.72 2.77 -10.12
CA GLU A 115 -5.29 1.36 -10.16
C GLU A 115 -5.73 0.61 -8.90
N GLU A 116 -5.55 1.20 -7.72
CA GLU A 116 -5.94 0.59 -6.44
C GLU A 116 -7.45 0.38 -6.35
N SER A 117 -8.26 1.36 -6.74
CA SER A 117 -9.72 1.23 -6.73
C SER A 117 -10.24 0.19 -7.72
N PHE A 118 -9.65 0.10 -8.92
CA PHE A 118 -9.98 -0.93 -9.90
C PHE A 118 -9.60 -2.32 -9.40
N ASP A 119 -8.38 -2.51 -8.91
CA ASP A 119 -7.92 -3.79 -8.39
C ASP A 119 -8.67 -4.23 -7.14
N ALA A 120 -9.11 -3.29 -6.29
CA ALA A 120 -9.94 -3.58 -5.13
C ALA A 120 -11.34 -4.05 -5.55
N ALA A 121 -11.98 -3.36 -6.50
CA ALA A 121 -13.27 -3.75 -7.05
C ALA A 121 -13.20 -5.11 -7.77
N LYS A 122 -12.16 -5.32 -8.59
CA LYS A 122 -11.92 -6.60 -9.26
C LYS A 122 -11.74 -7.75 -8.27
N ARG A 123 -10.91 -7.56 -7.24
CA ARG A 123 -10.73 -8.58 -6.18
C ARG A 123 -12.03 -8.93 -5.45
N LEU A 124 -12.93 -7.96 -5.30
CA LEU A 124 -14.25 -8.20 -4.72
C LEU A 124 -15.12 -9.04 -5.65
N ILE A 125 -15.18 -8.67 -6.93
CA ILE A 125 -15.91 -9.42 -7.97
C ILE A 125 -15.38 -10.85 -8.06
N ASP A 126 -14.07 -11.03 -8.22
CA ASP A 126 -13.40 -12.33 -8.31
C ASP A 126 -13.74 -13.23 -7.10
N ARG A 127 -13.84 -12.66 -5.89
CA ARG A 127 -14.21 -13.42 -4.68
C ARG A 127 -15.62 -14.01 -4.78
N TYR A 128 -16.57 -13.22 -5.27
CA TYR A 128 -17.96 -13.65 -5.40
C TYR A 128 -18.17 -14.58 -6.60
N GLU A 129 -17.50 -14.34 -7.72
CA GLU A 129 -17.51 -15.26 -8.86
C GLU A 129 -16.93 -16.63 -8.45
N CYS A 130 -15.77 -16.64 -7.79
CA CYS A 130 -15.16 -17.86 -7.26
C CYS A 130 -16.04 -18.57 -6.21
N GLU A 131 -16.80 -17.82 -5.39
CA GLU A 131 -17.84 -18.37 -4.51
C GLU A 131 -19.02 -18.98 -5.27
N SER A 132 -19.48 -18.31 -6.32
CA SER A 132 -20.59 -18.76 -7.16
C SER A 132 -20.21 -20.03 -7.94
N GLU A 133 -19.01 -20.09 -8.51
CA GLU A 133 -18.46 -21.27 -9.19
C GLU A 133 -18.31 -22.44 -8.22
N ARG A 134 -17.73 -22.21 -7.05
CA ARG A 134 -17.62 -23.22 -5.99
C ARG A 134 -19.00 -23.73 -5.56
N ARG A 135 -20.00 -22.85 -5.41
CA ARG A 135 -21.38 -23.24 -5.08
C ARG A 135 -21.99 -24.09 -6.19
N SER A 136 -21.86 -23.68 -7.45
CA SER A 136 -22.35 -24.44 -8.61
C SER A 136 -21.66 -25.81 -8.76
N TYR A 137 -20.36 -25.89 -8.46
CA TYR A 137 -19.61 -27.14 -8.44
C TYR A 137 -20.16 -28.10 -7.38
N PHE A 138 -20.34 -27.63 -6.13
CA PHE A 138 -20.91 -28.45 -5.07
C PHE A 138 -22.37 -28.83 -5.31
N GLU A 139 -23.17 -27.96 -5.93
CA GLU A 139 -24.53 -28.30 -6.37
C GLU A 139 -24.54 -29.38 -7.46
N GLY A 140 -23.62 -29.30 -8.43
CA GLY A 140 -23.41 -30.33 -9.45
C GLY A 140 -22.97 -31.67 -8.86
N VAL A 141 -22.12 -31.65 -7.83
CA VAL A 141 -21.74 -32.86 -7.07
C VAL A 141 -22.94 -33.43 -6.32
N LYS A 142 -23.78 -32.61 -5.68
CA LYS A 142 -24.97 -33.06 -4.96
C LYS A 142 -26.05 -33.63 -5.89
N GLN A 143 -26.15 -33.11 -7.11
CA GLN A 143 -27.09 -33.61 -8.13
C GLN A 143 -26.59 -34.85 -8.89
N ARG A 144 -25.34 -35.28 -8.71
CA ARG A 144 -24.82 -36.51 -9.31
C ARG A 144 -25.55 -37.72 -8.71
N LYS A 145 -26.61 -38.17 -9.39
CA LYS A 145 -27.37 -39.38 -9.05
C LYS A 145 -26.39 -40.56 -8.99
N LYS A 146 -26.22 -41.18 -7.81
CA LYS A 146 -25.33 -42.34 -7.58
C LYS A 146 -25.52 -43.36 -8.71
N ARG A 147 -24.47 -43.69 -9.45
CA ARG A 147 -24.52 -44.68 -10.53
C ARG A 147 -24.26 -46.07 -9.94
N MET A 148 -24.75 -47.13 -10.59
CA MET A 148 -24.66 -48.51 -10.06
C MET A 148 -23.23 -48.96 -9.71
N MET A 149 -22.20 -48.38 -10.32
CA MET A 149 -20.80 -48.67 -9.98
C MET A 149 -20.39 -48.15 -8.59
N ASP A 150 -20.91 -46.99 -8.16
CA ASP A 150 -20.66 -46.49 -6.79
C ASP A 150 -21.26 -47.45 -5.75
N SER A 151 -22.42 -48.03 -6.07
CA SER A 151 -23.08 -49.02 -5.20
C SER A 151 -22.34 -50.35 -5.15
N MET A 152 -21.62 -50.73 -6.21
CA MET A 152 -20.77 -51.93 -6.22
C MET A 152 -19.44 -51.69 -5.49
N ALA A 153 -18.91 -50.47 -5.51
CA ALA A 153 -17.74 -50.12 -4.72
C ALA A 153 -18.00 -50.28 -3.21
N ASP A 154 -19.18 -49.85 -2.72
CA ASP A 154 -19.59 -50.08 -1.32
C ASP A 154 -19.73 -51.58 -0.98
N ILE A 155 -20.18 -52.41 -1.92
CA ILE A 155 -20.34 -53.86 -1.74
C ILE A 155 -18.98 -54.60 -1.78
N VAL A 156 -18.06 -54.17 -2.65
CA VAL A 156 -16.73 -54.79 -2.82
C VAL A 156 -15.76 -54.37 -1.73
N LEU A 157 -15.87 -53.13 -1.22
CA LEU A 157 -15.10 -52.66 -0.06
C LEU A 157 -15.62 -53.22 1.27
N GLY A 158 -16.80 -53.85 1.27
CA GLY A 158 -17.03 -55.06 2.06
C GLY A 158 -17.19 -54.93 3.58
N ASP A 159 -17.25 -53.73 4.15
CA ASP A 159 -17.54 -53.62 5.59
C ASP A 159 -18.98 -53.18 5.86
N ASP A 160 -19.77 -54.10 6.41
CA ASP A 160 -21.14 -53.81 6.86
C ASP A 160 -21.10 -52.78 8.00
N PRO A 161 -21.74 -51.61 7.87
CA PRO A 161 -21.70 -50.57 8.89
C PRO A 161 -22.39 -50.97 10.21
N GLY A 162 -23.14 -52.07 10.21
CA GLY A 162 -23.78 -52.62 11.42
C GLY A 162 -22.84 -53.42 12.32
N SER A 163 -21.69 -53.88 11.82
CA SER A 163 -20.69 -54.62 12.60
C SER A 163 -19.58 -53.74 13.17
N MET A 164 -19.54 -52.45 12.84
CA MET A 164 -18.51 -51.52 13.32
C MET A 164 -18.90 -50.81 14.62
N TYR A 165 -17.90 -50.51 15.45
CA TYR A 165 -18.07 -49.66 16.63
C TYR A 165 -17.79 -48.20 16.33
N ALA A 166 -18.64 -47.31 16.82
CA ALA A 166 -18.42 -45.87 16.74
C ALA A 166 -17.42 -45.38 17.82
N LEU A 167 -16.46 -44.54 17.40
CA LEU A 167 -15.50 -43.87 18.28
C LEU A 167 -16.04 -42.52 18.77
N ILE A 168 -16.89 -42.58 19.79
CA ILE A 168 -17.50 -41.39 20.39
C ILE A 168 -16.66 -40.91 21.58
N CYS A 169 -16.29 -39.62 21.59
CA CYS A 169 -15.53 -39.03 22.69
C CYS A 169 -16.37 -38.90 23.96
N LYS A 170 -15.86 -39.31 25.12
CA LYS A 170 -16.56 -39.22 26.41
C LYS A 170 -16.76 -37.78 26.91
N LYS A 171 -15.87 -36.86 26.53
CA LYS A 171 -15.89 -35.46 27.00
C LYS A 171 -16.78 -34.57 26.14
N CYS A 172 -16.64 -34.66 24.81
CA CYS A 172 -17.34 -33.77 23.88
C CYS A 172 -18.41 -34.47 23.02
N SER A 173 -18.59 -35.79 23.18
CA SER A 173 -19.54 -36.61 22.39
C SER A 173 -19.36 -36.56 20.87
N TYR A 174 -18.20 -36.08 20.39
CA TYR A 174 -17.89 -36.01 18.97
C TYR A 174 -17.63 -37.41 18.39
N HIS A 175 -18.13 -37.67 17.18
CA HIS A 175 -17.96 -38.93 16.45
C HIS A 175 -16.66 -38.90 15.64
N ASN A 176 -15.68 -39.74 16.01
CA ASN A 176 -14.34 -39.78 15.40
C ASN A 176 -14.19 -40.87 14.33
N GLY A 177 -15.29 -41.48 13.90
CA GLY A 177 -15.29 -42.54 12.88
C GLY A 177 -15.78 -43.88 13.42
N LEU A 178 -15.68 -44.89 12.55
CA LEU A 178 -16.07 -46.27 12.81
C LEU A 178 -14.83 -47.17 12.78
N VAL A 179 -14.81 -48.22 13.58
CA VAL A 179 -13.71 -49.20 13.63
C VAL A 179 -14.27 -50.62 13.68
N HIS A 180 -13.64 -51.55 12.98
CA HIS A 180 -14.05 -52.96 12.96
C HIS A 180 -13.64 -53.67 14.28
N PRO A 181 -14.48 -54.56 14.85
CA PRO A 181 -14.20 -55.26 16.10
C PRO A 181 -12.90 -56.07 16.13
N SER A 182 -12.41 -56.55 14.97
CA SER A 182 -11.16 -57.34 14.88
C SER A 182 -9.89 -56.49 14.88
N GLU A 183 -10.00 -55.22 14.55
CA GLU A 183 -8.90 -54.23 14.64
C GLU A 183 -8.97 -53.45 15.96
N TYR A 184 -9.92 -53.81 16.83
CA TYR A 184 -10.26 -53.17 18.08
C TYR A 184 -9.28 -53.54 19.21
N ASP A 185 -7.98 -53.36 18.99
CA ASP A 185 -6.95 -53.44 20.04
C ASP A 185 -6.53 -52.04 20.53
N LEU A 186 -7.35 -51.04 20.22
CA LEU A 186 -7.16 -49.66 20.64
C LEU A 186 -7.83 -49.47 22.00
N ASN A 187 -7.07 -49.77 23.06
CA ASN A 187 -7.46 -49.45 24.43
C ASN A 187 -7.60 -47.94 24.66
N GLU A 188 -7.11 -47.12 23.73
CA GLU A 188 -7.16 -45.67 23.79
C GLU A 188 -7.18 -44.98 22.41
N PHE A 189 -7.87 -43.83 22.29
CA PHE A 189 -7.79 -42.96 21.12
C PHE A 189 -7.88 -41.48 21.52
N TYR A 190 -7.22 -40.61 20.75
CA TYR A 190 -7.34 -39.16 20.91
C TYR A 190 -8.50 -38.61 20.06
N CYS A 191 -9.33 -37.75 20.63
CA CYS A 191 -10.42 -37.11 19.89
C CYS A 191 -9.89 -35.96 19.01
N TYR A 192 -10.18 -35.97 17.71
CA TYR A 192 -9.72 -34.91 16.80
C TYR A 192 -10.33 -33.53 17.08
N ASN A 193 -11.49 -33.47 17.75
CA ASN A 193 -12.18 -32.21 18.04
C ASN A 193 -11.66 -31.52 19.31
N CYS A 194 -11.44 -32.27 20.41
CA CYS A 194 -11.04 -31.70 21.70
C CYS A 194 -9.70 -32.21 22.25
N ASN A 195 -9.03 -33.11 21.53
CA ASN A 195 -7.76 -33.75 21.86
C ASN A 195 -7.73 -34.52 23.19
N GLU A 196 -8.90 -34.90 23.72
CA GLU A 196 -9.01 -35.73 24.92
C GLU A 196 -8.62 -37.19 24.63
N LEU A 197 -7.84 -37.80 25.53
CA LEU A 197 -7.50 -39.22 25.48
C LEU A 197 -8.66 -40.06 26.01
N ASN A 198 -9.24 -40.89 25.15
CA ASN A 198 -10.38 -41.75 25.48
C ASN A 198 -9.91 -43.18 25.68
N THR A 199 -9.72 -43.61 26.94
CA THR A 199 -9.36 -44.98 27.30
C THR A 199 -10.58 -45.83 27.67
N ARG A 200 -10.55 -47.14 27.39
CA ARG A 200 -11.53 -48.12 27.87
C ARG A 200 -10.83 -49.10 28.84
N ASN A 201 -11.06 -48.94 30.15
CA ASN A 201 -10.55 -49.91 31.13
C ASN A 201 -11.25 -51.26 30.91
N ALA A 202 -10.47 -52.33 30.74
CA ALA A 202 -10.96 -53.70 30.61
C ALA A 202 -11.59 -54.17 31.94
N LEU A 203 -12.84 -53.79 32.19
CA LEU A 203 -13.63 -54.28 33.32
C LEU A 203 -15.01 -54.73 32.82
N LYS A 204 -15.10 -56.04 32.57
CA LYS A 204 -16.30 -56.90 32.55
C LYS A 204 -17.57 -56.35 31.86
N SER A 205 -17.82 -56.83 30.64
CA SER A 205 -19.18 -57.00 30.11
C SER A 205 -19.44 -58.48 29.83
N ALA A 206 -19.70 -59.20 30.92
CA ALA A 206 -20.61 -60.33 30.86
C ALA A 206 -21.99 -59.84 30.44
N ASN A 207 -22.72 -60.67 29.70
CA ASN A 207 -24.18 -60.61 29.48
C ASN A 207 -24.70 -59.75 28.30
N VAL A 208 -24.72 -60.34 27.10
CA VAL A 208 -25.92 -60.30 26.24
C VAL A 208 -26.19 -61.73 25.79
N LYS A 209 -27.15 -62.36 26.48
CA LYS A 209 -27.68 -63.67 26.16
C LYS A 209 -28.36 -63.63 24.79
N SER A 210 -28.06 -64.64 23.98
CA SER A 210 -28.90 -65.09 22.88
C SER A 210 -30.31 -65.36 23.41
N THR A 211 -31.31 -64.68 22.87
CA THR A 211 -32.72 -65.07 22.96
C THR A 211 -33.25 -65.30 21.55
N ASP A 212 -33.36 -66.59 21.23
CA ASP A 212 -34.39 -67.32 20.48
C ASP A 212 -34.84 -66.89 19.07
N GLY A 213 -34.83 -67.88 18.16
CA GLY A 213 -36.11 -68.31 17.55
C GLY A 213 -36.15 -68.48 16.03
N LYS A 214 -35.69 -69.62 15.51
CA LYS A 214 -36.49 -70.63 14.78
C LYS A 214 -35.62 -71.78 14.26
#